data_AF-A0A3S4CAW4-F1
#
_entry.id   AF-A0A3S4CAW4-F1
#
_cell.length_a   1.000
_cell.length_b   1.000
_cell.length_c   1.000
_cell.angle_alpha   90.00
_cell.angle_beta   90.00
_cell.angle_gamma   90.00
#
_symmetry.space_group_name_H-M   'P 1'
#
loop_
_entity.id
_entity.type
_entity.pdbx_description
1 polymer ?
#
loop_
_entity_poly.entity_id
_entity_poly.type
_entity_poly.pdbx_seq_one_letter_code
_entity_poly.pdbx_strand_id
1 'polypeptide(L)'
;MMDLSEVERLVSELLATGEMNEDTSADLERILAEARAGQSYPDDLDYLAALHARILSAGAPEANIAAPTAIHEDIETLRRENAQLRAELQDARQIISELEARLTL
;
A
#
# COMPACT_ATOMS: atom_id res chain seq x y z
N MET A 1 -23.83 -5.90 5.75
CA MET A 1 -23.20 -6.86 4.82
C MET A 1 -23.34 -6.23 3.47
N MET A 2 -22.23 -6.06 2.74
CA MET A 2 -22.26 -5.38 1.45
C MET A 2 -22.87 -6.31 0.41
N ASP A 3 -23.90 -5.86 -0.29
CA ASP A 3 -24.63 -6.68 -1.26
C ASP A 3 -23.90 -6.69 -2.61
N LEU A 4 -24.15 -7.71 -3.45
CA LEU A 4 -23.47 -7.87 -4.75
C LEU A 4 -23.51 -6.58 -5.59
N SER A 5 -24.66 -5.93 -5.68
CA SER A 5 -24.82 -4.68 -6.43
C SER A 5 -23.94 -3.55 -5.92
N GLU A 6 -23.63 -3.52 -4.61
CA GLU A 6 -22.71 -2.54 -4.04
C GLU A 6 -21.26 -2.86 -4.41
N VAL A 7 -20.88 -4.14 -4.43
CA VAL A 7 -19.55 -4.60 -4.87
C VAL A 7 -19.32 -4.26 -6.34
N GLU A 8 -20.30 -4.56 -7.19
CA GLU A 8 -20.22 -4.25 -8.62
C GLU A 8 -20.05 -2.75 -8.87
N ARG A 9 -20.80 -1.91 -8.12
CA ARG A 9 -20.69 -0.46 -8.21
C ARG A 9 -19.31 0.02 -7.77
N LEU A 10 -18.81 -0.43 -6.61
CA LEU A 10 -17.51 0.00 -6.09
C LEU A 10 -16.36 -0.40 -7.03
N VAL A 11 -16.32 -1.65 -7.48
CA VAL A 11 -15.29 -2.13 -8.42
C VAL A 11 -15.31 -1.31 -9.72
N SER A 12 -16.51 -1.03 -10.26
CA SER A 12 -16.65 -0.23 -11.48
C SER A 12 -16.14 1.20 -11.30
N GLU A 13 -16.46 1.84 -10.16
CA GLU A 13 -15.98 3.19 -9.84
C GLU A 13 -14.46 3.23 -9.66
N LEU A 14 -13.88 2.21 -9.00
CA LEU A 14 -12.44 2.06 -8.80
C LEU A 14 -11.70 1.88 -10.13
N LEU A 15 -12.14 0.95 -10.99
CA LEU A 15 -11.54 0.74 -12.30
C LEU A 15 -11.69 1.96 -13.23
N ALA A 16 -12.80 2.69 -13.13
CA ALA A 16 -13.05 3.87 -13.95
C ALA A 16 -12.10 5.05 -13.63
N THR A 17 -11.50 5.09 -12.44
CA THR A 17 -10.51 6.12 -12.10
C THR A 17 -9.21 5.98 -12.89
N GLY A 18 -8.89 4.77 -13.38
CA GLY A 18 -7.74 4.53 -14.25
C GLY A 18 -6.36 4.70 -13.58
N GLU A 19 -6.31 4.96 -12.27
CA GLU A 19 -5.06 5.15 -11.51
C GLU A 19 -4.48 3.83 -10.94
N MET A 20 -5.15 2.71 -11.19
CA MET A 20 -4.79 1.42 -10.61
C MET A 20 -3.70 0.71 -11.41
N ASN A 21 -2.79 0.03 -10.71
CA ASN A 21 -1.84 -0.87 -11.35
C ASN A 21 -2.54 -2.18 -11.78
N GLU A 22 -1.85 -2.97 -12.60
CA GLU A 22 -2.36 -4.24 -13.15
C GLU A 22 -2.70 -5.24 -12.05
N ASP A 23 -1.88 -5.30 -10.99
CA ASP A 23 -2.11 -6.16 -9.82
C ASP A 23 -3.40 -5.79 -9.07
N THR A 24 -3.63 -4.50 -8.80
CA THR A 24 -4.85 -4.03 -8.12
C THR A 24 -6.08 -4.25 -8.99
N SER A 25 -5.95 -4.10 -10.31
CA SER A 25 -7.06 -4.36 -11.24
C SER A 25 -7.44 -5.84 -11.24
N ALA A 26 -6.44 -6.74 -11.24
CA ALA A 26 -6.65 -8.18 -11.14
C ALA A 26 -7.29 -8.58 -9.80
N ASP A 27 -6.89 -7.96 -8.69
CA ASP A 27 -7.49 -8.19 -7.37
C ASP A 27 -8.96 -7.75 -7.33
N LEU A 28 -9.30 -6.60 -7.91
CA LEU A 28 -10.69 -6.14 -8.01
C LEU A 28 -11.57 -7.06 -8.86
N GLU A 29 -11.03 -7.55 -9.98
CA GLU A 29 -11.72 -8.52 -10.84
C GLU A 29 -11.93 -9.86 -10.13
N ARG A 30 -10.95 -10.32 -9.34
CA ARG A 30 -11.07 -11.51 -8.48
C ARG A 30 -12.22 -11.33 -7.47
N ILE A 31 -12.22 -10.23 -6.72
CA ILE A 31 -13.24 -9.96 -5.70
C ILE A 31 -14.64 -9.87 -6.33
N LEU A 32 -14.75 -9.25 -7.51
CA LEU A 32 -16.00 -9.19 -8.27
C LEU A 32 -16.49 -10.58 -8.70
N ALA A 33 -15.58 -11.43 -9.19
CA ALA A 33 -15.91 -12.79 -9.60
C ALA A 33 -16.38 -13.65 -8.43
N GLU A 34 -15.72 -13.53 -7.28
CA GLU A 34 -16.09 -14.21 -6.03
C GLU A 34 -17.46 -13.74 -5.53
N ALA A 35 -17.70 -12.43 -5.48
CA ALA A 35 -19.00 -11.88 -5.08
C ALA A 35 -20.13 -12.36 -6.00
N ARG A 36 -19.89 -12.44 -7.32
CA ARG A 36 -20.85 -13.00 -8.29
C ARG A 36 -21.09 -14.50 -8.11
N ALA A 37 -20.10 -15.23 -7.62
CA ALA A 37 -20.26 -16.62 -7.22
C ALA A 37 -20.99 -16.79 -5.87
N GLY A 38 -21.39 -15.68 -5.22
CA GLY A 38 -22.00 -15.68 -3.89
C GLY A 38 -20.99 -15.91 -2.76
N GLN A 39 -19.70 -15.76 -3.05
CA GLN A 39 -18.60 -15.87 -2.09
C GLN A 39 -18.06 -14.47 -1.82
N SER A 40 -18.40 -13.92 -0.65
CA SER A 40 -17.88 -12.62 -0.24
C SER A 40 -17.10 -12.81 1.05
N TYR A 41 -15.80 -12.53 1.00
CA TYR A 41 -14.96 -12.53 2.19
C TYR A 41 -15.02 -11.16 2.86
N PRO A 42 -15.15 -11.10 4.20
CA PRO A 42 -15.22 -9.83 4.92
C PRO A 42 -13.99 -8.95 4.67
N ASP A 43 -12.81 -9.55 4.60
CA ASP A 43 -11.55 -8.83 4.34
C ASP A 43 -11.54 -8.15 2.96
N ASP A 44 -12.11 -8.80 1.93
CA ASP A 44 -12.22 -8.24 0.58
C ASP A 44 -13.21 -7.07 0.51
N LEU A 45 -14.30 -7.13 1.30
CA LEU A 45 -15.27 -6.04 1.39
C LEU A 45 -14.68 -4.83 2.14
N ASP A 46 -13.94 -5.08 3.21
CA ASP A 46 -13.24 -4.03 3.95
C ASP A 46 -12.16 -3.37 3.09
N TYR A 47 -11.44 -4.16 2.28
CA TYR A 47 -10.48 -3.68 1.30
C TYR A 47 -11.13 -2.77 0.25
N LEU A 48 -12.25 -3.19 -0.36
CA LEU A 48 -12.99 -2.39 -1.34
C LEU A 48 -13.46 -1.06 -0.75
N ALA A 49 -14.03 -1.08 0.45
CA ALA A 49 -14.51 0.12 1.13
C ALA A 49 -13.36 1.10 1.45
N ALA A 50 -12.24 0.59 1.95
CA ALA A 50 -11.06 1.41 2.26
C ALA A 50 -10.44 2.03 0.99
N LEU A 51 -10.34 1.25 -0.09
CA LEU A 51 -9.79 1.71 -1.36
C LEU A 51 -10.68 2.78 -2.01
N HIS A 52 -11.99 2.59 -1.97
CA HIS A 52 -12.97 3.55 -2.45
C HIS A 52 -12.97 4.84 -1.64
N ALA A 53 -12.90 4.75 -0.31
CA ALA A 53 -12.77 5.90 0.56
C ALA A 53 -11.49 6.69 0.30
N ARG A 54 -10.36 6.01 0.04
CA ARG A 54 -9.09 6.65 -0.29
C ARG A 54 -9.16 7.45 -1.58
N ILE A 55 -9.77 6.90 -2.62
CA ILE A 55 -9.88 7.56 -3.93
C ILE A 55 -10.85 8.75 -3.87
N LEU A 56 -11.99 8.61 -3.18
CA LEU A 56 -12.92 9.73 -2.99
C LEU A 56 -12.34 10.82 -2.07
N SER A 57 -11.57 10.43 -1.05
CA SER A 57 -10.89 11.39 -0.16
C SER A 57 -9.75 12.14 -0.85
N ALA A 58 -9.26 11.69 -2.02
CA ALA A 58 -8.33 12.49 -2.83
C ALA A 58 -8.98 13.76 -3.40
N GLY A 59 -10.32 13.86 -3.39
CA GLY A 59 -11.09 15.03 -3.83
C GLY A 59 -11.88 15.78 -2.73
N ALA A 60 -11.88 15.30 -1.48
CA ALA A 60 -12.63 15.91 -0.37
C ALA A 60 -11.69 16.25 0.80
N PRO A 61 -11.88 17.39 1.50
CA PRO A 61 -11.02 17.77 2.61
C PRO A 61 -11.15 16.73 3.72
N GLU A 62 -10.04 16.03 3.98
CA GLU A 62 -9.75 15.13 5.09
C GLU A 62 -10.94 14.85 6.03
N ALA A 63 -11.83 13.95 5.60
CA ALA A 63 -12.59 13.20 6.58
C ALA A 63 -11.56 12.31 7.27
N ASN A 64 -11.24 12.68 8.51
CA ASN A 64 -10.37 11.98 9.45
C ASN A 64 -10.86 10.54 9.67
N ILE A 65 -10.64 9.66 8.69
CA ILE A 65 -10.56 8.23 8.90
C ILE A 65 -9.30 8.11 9.73
N ALA A 66 -9.47 7.79 11.01
CA ALA A 66 -8.35 7.40 11.85
C ALA A 66 -7.63 6.26 11.13
N ALA A 67 -6.57 6.62 10.40
CA ALA A 67 -5.66 5.65 9.83
C ALA A 67 -5.26 4.73 11.00
N PRO A 68 -5.18 3.40 10.79
CA PRO A 68 -4.77 2.51 11.86
C PRO A 68 -3.41 3.02 12.35
N THR A 69 -3.37 3.56 13.56
CA THR A 69 -2.20 4.24 14.13
C THR A 69 -0.96 3.33 14.07
N ALA A 70 -1.19 2.02 14.13
CA ALA A 70 -0.19 0.97 13.93
C ALA A 70 0.56 1.07 12.59
N ILE A 71 -0.11 1.33 11.46
CA ILE A 71 0.54 1.40 10.14
C ILE A 71 1.45 2.63 10.05
N HIS A 72 1.06 3.74 10.69
CA HIS A 72 1.86 4.96 10.71
C HIS A 72 3.12 4.79 11.59
N GLU A 73 2.99 4.13 12.74
CA GLU A 73 4.12 3.79 13.62
C GLU A 73 5.11 2.82 12.94
N ASP A 74 4.61 1.85 12.17
CA ASP A 74 5.44 0.92 11.40
C ASP A 74 6.21 1.64 10.29
N ILE A 75 5.59 2.59 9.57
CA ILE A 75 6.27 3.36 8.51
C ILE A 75 7.39 4.23 9.09
N GLU A 76 7.15 4.94 10.19
CA GLU A 76 8.17 5.77 10.83
C GLU A 76 9.31 4.93 11.43
N THR A 77 9.01 3.71 11.90
CA THR A 77 10.03 2.76 12.34
C THR A 77 10.88 2.26 11.17
N LEU A 78 10.25 1.82 10.08
CA LEU A 78 10.94 1.40 8.87
C LEU A 78 11.78 2.52 8.25
N ARG A 79 11.32 3.77 8.29
CA ARG A 79 12.10 4.94 7.83
C ARG A 79 13.37 5.15 8.65
N ARG A 80 13.27 5.04 9.98
CA ARG A 80 14.43 5.15 10.87
C ARG A 80 15.43 4.02 10.63
N GLU A 81 14.95 2.79 10.52
CA GLU A 81 15.80 1.63 10.20
C GLU A 81 16.50 1.80 8.84
N ASN A 82 15.78 2.26 7.80
CA ASN A 82 16.38 2.48 6.48
C ASN A 82 17.46 3.58 6.52
N ALA A 83 17.23 4.65 7.28
CA ALA A 83 18.21 5.71 7.46
C ALA A 83 19.47 5.20 8.18
N GLN A 84 19.30 4.39 9.23
CA GLN A 84 20.40 3.79 9.97
C GLN A 84 21.22 2.83 9.09
N LEU A 85 20.56 1.93 8.37
CA LEU A 85 21.22 0.99 7.45
C LEU A 85 22.01 1.71 6.35
N ARG A 86 21.50 2.85 5.84
CA ARG A 86 22.22 3.66 4.86
C ARG A 86 23.48 4.30 5.44
N ALA A 87 23.42 4.77 6.68
CA ALA A 87 24.58 5.32 7.37
C ALA A 87 25.66 4.25 7.61
N GLU A 88 25.27 3.08 8.12
CA GLU A 88 26.19 1.95 8.32
C GLU A 88 26.85 1.49 7.01
N LEU A 89 26.08 1.46 5.92
CA LEU A 89 26.60 1.09 4.60
C LEU A 89 27.56 2.15 4.04
N GLN A 90 27.32 3.43 4.32
CA GLN A 90 28.23 4.50 3.95
C GLN A 90 29.54 4.42 4.74
N ASP A 91 29.47 4.17 6.05
CA ASP A 91 30.65 4.01 6.90
C ASP A 91 31.48 2.80 6.46
N ALA A 92 30.84 1.66 6.20
CA ALA A 92 31.51 0.46 5.69
C ALA A 92 32.23 0.74 4.36
N ARG A 93 31.61 1.49 3.44
CA ARG A 93 32.24 1.90 2.18
C ARG A 93 33.45 2.79 2.39
N GLN A 94 33.38 3.73 3.34
CA GLN A 94 34.53 4.58 3.67
C GLN A 94 35.68 3.76 4.25
N ILE A 95 35.39 2.84 5.17
CA ILE A 95 36.40 1.94 5.77
C ILE A 95 37.07 1.10 4.68
N ILE A 96 36.28 0.49 3.79
CA ILE A 96 36.82 -0.30 2.67
C ILE A 96 37.73 0.57 1.80
N SER A 97 37.29 1.77 1.42
CA SER A 97 38.10 2.68 0.61
C SER A 97 39.40 3.09 1.31
N GLU A 98 39.39 3.31 2.62
CA GLU A 98 40.61 3.64 3.38
C GLU A 98 41.57 2.44 3.45
N LEU A 99 41.04 1.24 3.67
CA LEU A 99 41.84 0.01 3.69
C LEU A 99 42.44 -0.30 2.33
N GLU A 100 41.68 -0.14 1.24
CA GLU A 100 42.17 -0.28 -0.13
C GLU A 100 43.31 0.72 -0.40
N ALA A 101 43.14 1.99 -0.03
CA ALA A 101 44.17 3.01 -0.19
C ALA A 101 45.47 2.65 0.56
N ARG A 102 45.36 2.11 1.77
CA ARG A 102 46.51 1.64 2.57
C ARG A 102 47.21 0.42 2.01
N LEU A 103 46.49 -0.46 1.30
CA LEU A 103 47.06 -1.66 0.68
C LEU A 103 47.73 -1.37 -0.66
N THR A 104 47.36 -0.27 -1.32
CA THR A 104 47.97 0.19 -2.58
C THR A 104 49.19 1.11 -2.42
N LEU A 105 49.54 1.49 -1.18
CA LEU A 105 50.73 2.28 -0.80
C LEU A 105 51.85 1.37 -0.31
#